data_AF-A0A2E0DGN0-F1
#
_entry.id   AF-A0A2E0DGN0-F1
#
_cell.length_a   1.000
_cell.length_b   1.000
_cell.length_c   1.000
_cell.angle_alpha   90.00
_cell.angle_beta   90.00
_cell.angle_gamma   90.00
#
_symmetry.space_group_name_H-M   'P 1'
#
loop_
_entity.id
_entity.type
_entity.pdbx_description
1 polymer ?
#
loop_
_entity_poly.entity_id
_entity_poly.type
_entity_poly.pdbx_seq_one_letter_code
_entity_poly.pdbx_strand_id
1 'polypeptide(L)'
;MSILVLIRHGQSVWNAENRFTGWTDVELSERGVIEAETAGDELSDIQFDVVHTSGLKRAQRTAEIIMGRSSHSSDVPVFRDERLNERHYGDLQGLNKAETAEIHGAEQVHIWRRSFDVPPPGGESLKMNAERTIPYFEEEILPDLKEGKNVLVSAHGNSLRSIVMHIESISPQDIVSVEIATGTPRFYDFDQDSNNLVIRENVPLWRPRKMRIVESDGPCPTGFRSVKVAGIGMSASMLEPEEINGPADWEKVISDLESWGEVPTVNIASLTYEESPRGPIVRLSGDEEWVAEFLPWGSDGQIRARSRRAPEMCDSPCGGFYWNGRDIAIVRKSENQFIGSEDSLTDALRDNDMESSTKILRSSGAILGEYHTAMEKARSTPPDQKRWNTRNEAIERVLRAQFIWRAPFTKEQPGTLSLLDVRFSDVSDGGIRIGPPRLSDALHPHDSDKPAMRDLASLMHDLSRIYYESGSALGIVELRSSLIDGWRSTAPEEWCSDAAFYSHKGGVAIWEYEQCLLDVMEATSHQSGAPEPAITMLAYVRPYQKAMFNNRTFAALSLMSFFFATTTLLNSIPPSLADLPIPLFFMGLGVVCLRTYWGKSPPPEKPFNIP
;
A
#
# COMPACT_ATOMS: atom_id res chain seq x y z
N MET A 1 2.00 -32.43 -2.06
CA MET A 1 1.14 -31.23 -2.12
C MET A 1 0.43 -31.27 -3.46
N SER A 2 -0.89 -31.12 -3.43
CA SER A 2 -1.74 -30.97 -4.62
C SER A 2 -2.05 -29.49 -4.84
N ILE A 3 -2.28 -29.10 -6.09
CA ILE A 3 -2.51 -27.69 -6.45
C ILE A 3 -3.96 -27.50 -6.89
N LEU A 4 -4.60 -26.45 -6.41
CA LEU A 4 -5.87 -25.96 -6.94
C LEU A 4 -5.64 -24.67 -7.73
N VAL A 5 -6.07 -24.66 -8.99
CA VAL A 5 -6.06 -23.47 -9.84
C VAL A 5 -7.49 -23.05 -10.13
N LEU A 6 -7.88 -21.86 -9.65
CA LEU A 6 -9.16 -21.23 -9.95
C LEU A 6 -8.99 -20.24 -11.09
N ILE A 7 -9.80 -20.33 -12.14
CA ILE A 7 -9.79 -19.35 -13.22
C ILE A 7 -11.19 -18.92 -13.63
N ARG A 8 -11.40 -17.60 -13.68
CA ARG A 8 -12.60 -17.02 -14.27
C ARG A 8 -12.48 -17.05 -15.79
N HIS A 9 -13.53 -17.47 -16.47
CA HIS A 9 -13.58 -17.43 -17.94
C HIS A 9 -13.15 -16.07 -18.51
N GLY A 10 -12.60 -16.09 -19.73
CA GLY A 10 -12.25 -14.88 -20.47
C GLY A 10 -13.47 -14.01 -20.77
N GLN A 11 -13.26 -12.77 -21.21
CA GLN A 11 -14.37 -11.87 -21.58
C GLN A 11 -15.38 -12.54 -22.55
N SER A 12 -16.67 -12.50 -22.21
CA SER A 12 -17.74 -12.94 -23.12
C SER A 12 -18.23 -11.83 -24.05
N VAL A 13 -18.94 -12.18 -25.13
CA VAL A 13 -19.56 -11.22 -26.04
C VAL A 13 -20.46 -10.23 -25.27
N TRP A 14 -21.30 -10.73 -24.36
CA TRP A 14 -22.17 -9.89 -23.54
C TRP A 14 -21.44 -9.08 -22.46
N ASN A 15 -20.26 -9.52 -22.02
CA ASN A 15 -19.43 -8.69 -21.15
C ASN A 15 -18.88 -7.49 -21.93
N ALA A 16 -18.46 -7.68 -23.18
CA ALA A 16 -18.01 -6.59 -24.05
C ALA A 16 -19.15 -5.60 -24.37
N GLU A 17 -20.38 -6.10 -24.54
CA GLU A 17 -21.59 -5.28 -24.76
C GLU A 17 -22.19 -4.67 -23.48
N ASN A 18 -21.55 -4.87 -22.32
CA ASN A 18 -22.02 -4.36 -21.03
C ASN A 18 -23.44 -4.85 -20.63
N ARG A 19 -23.79 -6.10 -20.96
CA ARG A 19 -25.08 -6.73 -20.60
C ARG A 19 -24.98 -7.59 -19.35
N PHE A 20 -26.11 -7.81 -18.68
CA PHE A 20 -26.23 -8.85 -17.65
C PHE A 20 -26.33 -10.22 -18.32
N THR A 21 -25.43 -11.14 -17.95
CA THR A 21 -25.36 -12.46 -18.59
C THR A 21 -26.08 -13.53 -17.76
N GLY A 22 -25.65 -13.72 -16.51
CA GLY A 22 -26.19 -14.79 -15.66
C GLY A 22 -26.04 -16.16 -16.32
N TRP A 23 -27.13 -16.91 -16.40
CA TRP A 23 -27.14 -18.26 -16.97
C TRP A 23 -27.30 -18.29 -18.49
N THR A 24 -27.48 -17.14 -19.15
CA THR A 24 -27.52 -17.12 -20.60
C THR A 24 -26.19 -17.64 -21.16
N ASP A 25 -26.29 -18.63 -22.04
CA ASP A 25 -25.15 -19.38 -22.54
C ASP A 25 -24.53 -18.71 -23.77
N VAL A 26 -23.68 -17.73 -23.51
CA VAL A 26 -23.00 -16.92 -24.54
C VAL A 26 -21.56 -17.33 -24.76
N GLU A 27 -21.06 -17.10 -25.97
CA GLU A 27 -19.68 -17.37 -26.37
C GLU A 27 -18.66 -16.38 -25.77
N LEU A 28 -17.38 -16.77 -25.82
CA LEU A 28 -16.25 -15.88 -25.57
C LEU A 28 -16.13 -14.83 -26.69
N SER A 29 -15.66 -13.63 -26.36
CA SER A 29 -15.21 -12.68 -27.38
C SER A 29 -13.81 -13.06 -27.87
N GLU A 30 -13.34 -12.45 -28.97
CA GLU A 30 -11.95 -12.61 -29.44
C GLU A 30 -10.94 -12.30 -28.34
N ARG A 31 -11.20 -11.24 -27.56
CA ARG A 31 -10.40 -10.89 -26.39
C ARG A 31 -10.45 -11.98 -25.31
N GLY A 32 -11.61 -12.57 -25.06
CA GLY A 32 -11.75 -13.67 -24.10
C GLY A 32 -10.98 -14.92 -24.51
N VAL A 33 -10.87 -15.20 -25.82
CA VAL A 33 -10.01 -16.27 -26.35
C VAL A 33 -8.54 -15.97 -26.07
N ILE A 34 -8.06 -14.76 -26.36
CA ILE A 34 -6.67 -14.37 -26.08
C ILE A 34 -6.35 -14.44 -24.58
N GLU A 35 -7.29 -14.01 -23.73
CA GLU A 35 -7.18 -14.12 -22.27
C GLU A 35 -7.01 -15.59 -21.83
N ALA A 36 -7.79 -16.51 -22.42
CA ALA A 36 -7.68 -17.94 -22.14
C ALA A 36 -6.38 -18.55 -22.69
N GLU A 37 -5.91 -18.14 -23.87
CA GLU A 37 -4.63 -18.58 -24.43
C GLU A 37 -3.46 -18.13 -23.57
N THR A 38 -3.47 -16.88 -23.12
CA THR A 38 -2.44 -16.33 -22.21
C THR A 38 -2.39 -17.11 -20.90
N ALA A 39 -3.57 -17.42 -20.33
CA ALA A 39 -3.63 -18.28 -19.15
C ALA A 39 -3.14 -19.70 -19.44
N GLY A 40 -3.40 -20.22 -20.65
CA GLY A 40 -2.89 -21.51 -21.09
C GLY A 40 -1.36 -21.56 -21.16
N ASP A 41 -0.75 -20.51 -21.69
CA ASP A 41 0.72 -20.37 -21.75
C ASP A 41 1.31 -20.23 -20.33
N GLU A 42 0.63 -19.56 -19.39
CA GLU A 42 1.06 -19.46 -17.98
C GLU A 42 0.97 -20.81 -17.24
N LEU A 43 -0.01 -21.64 -17.61
CA LEU A 43 -0.28 -22.93 -16.96
C LEU A 43 0.35 -24.12 -17.68
N SER A 44 1.18 -23.90 -18.72
CA SER A 44 1.71 -24.96 -19.60
C SER A 44 2.54 -26.01 -18.86
N ASP A 45 3.22 -25.59 -17.80
CA ASP A 45 4.15 -26.41 -17.02
C ASP A 45 3.48 -27.18 -15.89
N ILE A 46 2.17 -26.96 -15.68
CA ILE A 46 1.39 -27.67 -14.66
C ILE A 46 0.70 -28.87 -15.31
N GLN A 47 0.95 -30.05 -14.75
CA GLN A 47 0.16 -31.24 -15.04
C GLN A 47 -1.13 -31.19 -14.21
N PHE A 48 -2.27 -31.11 -14.88
CA PHE A 48 -3.58 -31.24 -14.25
C PHE A 48 -4.08 -32.68 -14.37
N ASP A 49 -4.63 -33.20 -13.28
CA ASP A 49 -5.19 -34.56 -13.25
C ASP A 49 -6.71 -34.55 -13.38
N VAL A 50 -7.36 -33.41 -13.13
CA VAL A 50 -8.80 -33.21 -13.27
C VAL A 50 -9.16 -31.76 -13.54
N VAL A 51 -10.21 -31.56 -14.34
CA VAL A 51 -10.79 -30.24 -14.63
C VAL A 51 -12.25 -30.22 -14.20
N HIS A 52 -12.66 -29.22 -13.41
CA HIS A 52 -14.07 -28.91 -13.16
C HIS A 52 -14.46 -27.62 -13.87
N THR A 53 -15.65 -27.60 -14.47
CA THR A 53 -16.18 -26.41 -15.12
C THR A 53 -17.68 -26.29 -14.91
N SER A 54 -18.21 -25.09 -15.15
CA SER A 54 -19.65 -24.86 -15.09
C SER A 54 -20.37 -25.48 -16.30
N GLY A 55 -21.70 -25.46 -16.23
CA GLY A 55 -22.57 -25.86 -17.34
C GLY A 55 -22.55 -24.90 -18.54
N LEU A 56 -21.83 -23.77 -18.47
CA LEU A 56 -21.89 -22.70 -19.47
C LEU A 56 -20.66 -22.72 -20.41
N LYS A 57 -20.91 -22.57 -21.71
CA LYS A 57 -19.92 -22.71 -22.79
C LYS A 57 -18.69 -21.84 -22.62
N ARG A 58 -18.86 -20.59 -22.15
CA ARG A 58 -17.72 -19.68 -21.93
C ARG A 58 -16.68 -20.21 -20.94
N ALA A 59 -17.10 -20.92 -19.90
CA ALA A 59 -16.20 -21.53 -18.92
C ALA A 59 -15.57 -22.81 -19.52
N GLN A 60 -16.40 -23.66 -20.12
CA GLN A 60 -15.94 -24.87 -20.82
C GLN A 60 -14.90 -24.54 -21.89
N ARG A 61 -15.17 -23.54 -22.73
CA ARG A 61 -14.28 -23.09 -23.80
C ARG A 61 -12.98 -22.51 -23.28
N THR A 62 -13.02 -21.79 -22.15
CA THR A 62 -11.82 -21.30 -21.48
C THR A 62 -10.95 -22.47 -21.03
N ALA A 63 -11.54 -23.47 -20.37
CA ALA A 63 -10.82 -24.67 -19.94
C ALA A 63 -10.23 -25.45 -21.14
N GLU A 64 -11.00 -25.63 -22.21
CA GLU A 64 -10.52 -26.29 -23.44
C GLU A 64 -9.30 -25.60 -24.04
N ILE A 65 -9.31 -24.26 -24.12
CA ILE A 65 -8.19 -23.49 -24.66
C ILE A 65 -6.95 -23.67 -23.77
N ILE A 66 -7.10 -23.58 -22.45
CA ILE A 66 -6.00 -23.73 -21.49
C ILE A 66 -5.40 -25.13 -21.58
N MET A 67 -6.23 -26.17 -21.56
CA MET A 67 -5.77 -27.55 -21.64
C MET A 67 -5.11 -27.86 -22.99
N GLY A 68 -5.56 -27.21 -24.07
CA GLY A 68 -4.92 -27.32 -25.39
C GLY A 68 -3.52 -26.70 -25.48
N ARG A 69 -3.11 -25.88 -24.50
CA ARG A 69 -1.76 -25.29 -24.40
C ARG A 69 -0.82 -26.10 -23.50
N SER A 70 -1.35 -26.99 -22.66
CA SER A 70 -0.53 -27.83 -21.78
C SER A 70 0.20 -28.92 -22.57
N SER A 71 1.51 -29.02 -22.40
CA SER A 71 2.31 -30.13 -22.94
C SER A 71 2.37 -31.35 -22.01
N HIS A 72 1.90 -31.19 -20.77
CA HIS A 72 2.06 -32.16 -19.68
C HIS A 72 0.76 -32.88 -19.32
N SER A 73 -0.38 -32.34 -19.77
CA SER A 73 -1.71 -32.88 -19.47
C SER A 73 -2.26 -33.62 -20.69
N SER A 74 -2.50 -34.93 -20.58
CA SER A 74 -3.09 -35.76 -21.64
C SER A 74 -4.30 -36.53 -21.12
N ASP A 75 -5.40 -36.54 -21.86
CA ASP A 75 -6.64 -37.27 -21.51
C ASP A 75 -7.19 -36.98 -20.11
N VAL A 76 -7.15 -35.70 -19.70
CA VAL A 76 -7.64 -35.25 -18.38
C VAL A 76 -9.18 -35.29 -18.32
N PRO A 77 -9.79 -35.93 -17.30
CA PRO A 77 -11.24 -35.93 -17.12
C PRO A 77 -11.76 -34.52 -16.85
N VAL A 78 -12.87 -34.17 -17.51
CA VAL A 78 -13.56 -32.88 -17.36
C VAL A 78 -14.96 -33.09 -16.79
N PHE A 79 -15.17 -32.64 -15.55
CA PHE A 79 -16.47 -32.67 -14.88
C PHE A 79 -17.20 -31.33 -15.05
N ARG A 80 -18.49 -31.42 -15.39
CA ARG A 80 -19.35 -30.26 -15.65
C ARG A 80 -20.51 -30.28 -14.66
N ASP A 81 -20.69 -29.20 -13.93
CA ASP A 81 -21.77 -29.11 -12.94
C ASP A 81 -22.38 -27.70 -12.93
N GLU A 82 -23.71 -27.64 -12.89
CA GLU A 82 -24.47 -26.38 -12.83
C GLU A 82 -24.29 -25.62 -11.52
N ARG A 83 -23.89 -26.31 -10.44
CA ARG A 83 -23.52 -25.70 -9.16
C ARG A 83 -22.36 -24.71 -9.30
N LEU A 84 -21.51 -24.86 -10.32
CA LEU A 84 -20.46 -23.90 -10.66
C LEU A 84 -20.91 -22.74 -11.58
N ASN A 85 -22.15 -22.70 -12.04
CA ASN A 85 -22.68 -21.63 -12.90
C ASN A 85 -22.59 -20.26 -12.23
N GLU A 86 -22.56 -19.22 -13.07
CA GLU A 86 -22.67 -17.82 -12.63
C GLU A 86 -23.93 -17.62 -11.78
N ARG A 87 -23.98 -16.54 -11.01
CA ARG A 87 -25.23 -16.12 -10.35
C ARG A 87 -26.33 -15.83 -11.38
N HIS A 88 -27.53 -16.36 -11.19
CA HIS A 88 -28.69 -16.07 -12.04
C HIS A 88 -29.08 -14.60 -11.88
N TYR A 89 -29.15 -13.85 -12.98
CA TYR A 89 -29.52 -12.43 -12.94
C TYR A 89 -31.03 -12.19 -13.07
N GLY A 90 -31.82 -13.27 -13.17
CA GLY A 90 -33.27 -13.18 -13.23
C GLY A 90 -33.75 -12.39 -14.43
N ASP A 91 -34.70 -11.49 -14.17
CA ASP A 91 -35.33 -10.64 -15.18
C ASP A 91 -34.34 -9.63 -15.81
N LEU A 92 -33.15 -9.46 -15.21
CA LEU A 92 -32.13 -8.54 -15.74
C LEU A 92 -31.32 -9.14 -16.91
N GLN A 93 -31.36 -10.46 -17.12
CA GLN A 93 -30.55 -11.12 -18.15
C GLN A 93 -30.84 -10.57 -19.55
N GLY A 94 -29.78 -10.21 -20.27
CA GLY A 94 -29.85 -9.61 -21.61
C GLY A 94 -29.98 -8.08 -21.63
N LEU A 95 -30.38 -7.45 -20.52
CA LEU A 95 -30.46 -5.99 -20.43
C LEU A 95 -29.06 -5.36 -20.38
N ASN A 96 -28.93 -4.16 -20.95
CA ASN A 96 -27.72 -3.35 -20.81
C ASN A 96 -27.64 -2.76 -19.40
N LYS A 97 -26.48 -2.83 -18.77
CA LYS A 97 -26.28 -2.38 -17.38
C LYS A 97 -26.46 -0.86 -17.21
N ALA A 98 -26.04 -0.07 -18.21
CA ALA A 98 -26.16 1.39 -18.15
C ALA A 98 -27.65 1.80 -18.26
N GLU A 99 -28.35 1.28 -19.26
CA GLU A 99 -29.78 1.53 -19.46
C GLU A 99 -30.62 1.08 -18.26
N THR A 100 -30.29 -0.09 -17.69
CA THR A 100 -30.96 -0.59 -16.47
C THR A 100 -30.75 0.36 -15.29
N ALA A 101 -29.56 0.97 -15.17
CA ALA A 101 -29.27 1.95 -14.12
C ALA A 101 -30.01 3.28 -14.32
N GLU A 102 -30.30 3.67 -15.57
CA GLU A 102 -31.14 4.83 -15.87
C GLU A 102 -32.61 4.59 -15.49
N ILE A 103 -33.12 3.37 -15.71
CA ILE A 103 -34.51 3.00 -15.43
C ILE A 103 -34.74 2.77 -13.93
N HIS A 104 -33.86 2.00 -13.28
CA HIS A 104 -34.05 1.53 -11.91
C HIS A 104 -33.22 2.28 -10.86
N GLY A 105 -32.34 3.19 -11.29
CA GLY A 105 -31.42 3.91 -10.43
C GLY A 105 -30.09 3.17 -10.23
N ALA A 106 -28.99 3.93 -10.25
CA ALA A 106 -27.63 3.39 -10.15
C ALA A 106 -27.37 2.68 -8.81
N GLU A 107 -27.90 3.21 -7.69
CA GLU A 107 -27.76 2.60 -6.36
C GLU A 107 -28.46 1.23 -6.30
N GLN A 108 -29.68 1.13 -6.83
CA GLN A 108 -30.43 -0.13 -6.83
C GLN A 108 -29.74 -1.20 -7.68
N VAL A 109 -29.26 -0.82 -8.87
CA VAL A 109 -28.48 -1.73 -9.73
C VAL A 109 -27.16 -2.13 -9.06
N HIS A 110 -26.53 -1.23 -8.32
CA HIS A 110 -25.34 -1.55 -7.54
C HIS A 110 -25.65 -2.58 -6.45
N ILE A 111 -26.73 -2.40 -5.69
CA ILE A 111 -27.20 -3.34 -4.66
C ILE A 111 -27.43 -4.71 -5.28
N TRP A 112 -28.22 -4.82 -6.35
CA TRP A 112 -28.47 -6.11 -7.02
C TRP A 112 -27.19 -6.78 -7.55
N ARG A 113 -26.18 -5.99 -7.92
CA ARG A 113 -24.91 -6.51 -8.43
C ARG A 113 -23.96 -6.95 -7.33
N ARG A 114 -23.93 -6.25 -6.19
CA ARG A 114 -22.84 -6.34 -5.22
C ARG A 114 -23.28 -6.81 -3.84
N SER A 115 -24.54 -6.61 -3.45
CA SER A 115 -25.03 -7.11 -2.17
C SER A 115 -24.82 -8.62 -2.04
N PHE A 116 -24.47 -9.02 -0.82
CA PHE A 116 -24.28 -10.41 -0.47
C PHE A 116 -25.61 -11.19 -0.52
N ASP A 117 -26.66 -10.62 0.06
CA ASP A 117 -27.92 -11.30 0.37
C ASP A 117 -29.12 -10.80 -0.42
N VAL A 118 -29.04 -9.64 -1.07
CA VAL A 118 -30.15 -9.07 -1.87
C VAL A 118 -30.07 -9.53 -3.33
N PRO A 119 -31.02 -10.37 -3.81
CA PRO A 119 -31.05 -10.80 -5.21
C PRO A 119 -31.65 -9.74 -6.15
N PRO A 120 -31.31 -9.76 -7.45
CA PRO A 120 -32.13 -9.11 -8.47
C PRO A 120 -33.50 -9.81 -8.62
N PRO A 121 -34.51 -9.15 -9.19
CA PRO A 121 -35.83 -9.76 -9.43
C PRO A 121 -35.71 -11.07 -10.23
N GLY A 122 -36.27 -12.16 -9.69
CA GLY A 122 -36.21 -13.50 -10.30
C GLY A 122 -34.82 -14.14 -10.38
N GLY A 123 -33.82 -13.59 -9.67
CA GLY A 123 -32.43 -14.06 -9.69
C GLY A 123 -31.93 -14.57 -8.36
N GLU A 124 -30.62 -14.81 -8.32
CA GLU A 124 -29.88 -15.28 -7.14
C GLU A 124 -29.10 -14.12 -6.51
N SER A 125 -28.92 -14.15 -5.18
CA SER A 125 -27.91 -13.33 -4.48
C SER A 125 -26.56 -14.06 -4.44
N LEU A 126 -25.50 -13.42 -3.94
CA LEU A 126 -24.20 -14.11 -3.78
C LEU A 126 -24.30 -15.21 -2.73
N LYS A 127 -25.11 -15.01 -1.69
CA LYS A 127 -25.43 -16.01 -0.67
C LYS A 127 -26.07 -17.26 -1.29
N MET A 128 -27.12 -17.10 -2.11
CA MET A 128 -27.78 -18.23 -2.78
C MET A 128 -26.84 -18.96 -3.74
N ASN A 129 -25.99 -18.23 -4.45
CA ASN A 129 -24.95 -18.82 -5.29
C ASN A 129 -23.93 -19.63 -4.44
N ALA A 130 -23.55 -19.13 -3.27
CA ALA A 130 -22.65 -19.83 -2.34
C ALA A 130 -23.27 -21.12 -1.78
N GLU A 131 -24.58 -21.11 -1.47
CA GLU A 131 -25.33 -22.27 -0.96
C GLU A 131 -25.30 -23.48 -1.90
N ARG A 132 -25.07 -23.28 -3.21
CA ARG A 132 -24.86 -24.37 -4.18
C ARG A 132 -23.40 -24.59 -4.56
N THR A 133 -22.59 -23.54 -4.61
CA THR A 133 -21.20 -23.63 -5.09
C THR A 133 -20.28 -24.25 -4.03
N ILE A 134 -20.47 -23.91 -2.75
CA ILE A 134 -19.63 -24.43 -1.66
C ILE A 134 -19.81 -25.95 -1.48
N PRO A 135 -21.05 -26.50 -1.47
CA PRO A 135 -21.22 -27.96 -1.41
C PRO A 135 -20.52 -28.70 -2.55
N TYR A 136 -20.59 -28.20 -3.80
CA TYR A 136 -19.84 -28.81 -4.92
C TYR A 136 -18.34 -28.81 -4.67
N PHE A 137 -17.82 -27.71 -4.12
CA PHE A 137 -16.41 -27.60 -3.77
C PHE A 137 -16.01 -28.64 -2.70
N GLU A 138 -16.80 -28.79 -1.64
CA GLU A 138 -16.54 -29.74 -0.55
C GLU A 138 -16.75 -31.21 -0.95
N GLU A 139 -17.74 -31.50 -1.79
CA GLU A 139 -18.16 -32.85 -2.17
C GLU A 139 -17.36 -33.43 -3.34
N GLU A 140 -16.88 -32.60 -4.27
CA GLU A 140 -16.25 -33.06 -5.52
C GLU A 140 -14.80 -32.56 -5.67
N ILE A 141 -14.55 -31.26 -5.49
CA ILE A 141 -13.21 -30.68 -5.71
C ILE A 141 -12.24 -31.03 -4.57
N LEU A 142 -12.70 -30.92 -3.32
CA LEU A 142 -11.85 -31.16 -2.15
C LEU A 142 -11.40 -32.62 -2.02
N PRO A 143 -12.23 -33.65 -2.31
CA PRO A 143 -11.78 -35.03 -2.39
C PRO A 143 -10.69 -35.27 -3.44
N ASP A 144 -10.80 -34.67 -4.63
CA ASP A 144 -9.75 -34.78 -5.65
C ASP A 144 -8.42 -34.21 -5.14
N LEU A 145 -8.45 -33.06 -4.46
CA LEU A 145 -7.26 -32.48 -3.82
C LEU A 145 -6.68 -33.39 -2.74
N LYS A 146 -7.53 -34.01 -1.91
CA LYS A 146 -7.12 -34.98 -0.88
C LYS A 146 -6.47 -36.23 -1.47
N GLU A 147 -6.91 -36.66 -2.65
CA GLU A 147 -6.27 -37.76 -3.40
C GLU A 147 -4.92 -37.37 -4.02
N GLY A 148 -4.50 -36.11 -3.86
CA GLY A 148 -3.22 -35.61 -4.37
C GLY A 148 -3.26 -35.16 -5.82
N LYS A 149 -4.46 -34.98 -6.41
CA LYS A 149 -4.64 -34.51 -7.79
C LYS A 149 -4.44 -33.00 -7.89
N ASN A 150 -3.83 -32.56 -8.98
CA ASN A 150 -3.82 -31.16 -9.38
C ASN A 150 -5.11 -30.81 -10.11
N VAL A 151 -5.85 -29.84 -9.58
CA VAL A 151 -7.22 -29.52 -10.01
C VAL A 151 -7.28 -28.15 -10.69
N LEU A 152 -7.86 -28.10 -11.89
CA LEU A 152 -8.24 -26.85 -12.56
C LEU A 152 -9.75 -26.62 -12.44
N VAL A 153 -10.16 -25.45 -11.95
CA VAL A 153 -11.57 -25.03 -11.90
C VAL A 153 -11.79 -23.81 -12.79
N SER A 154 -12.49 -23.99 -13.91
CA SER A 154 -12.88 -22.90 -14.80
C SER A 154 -14.35 -22.53 -14.61
N ALA A 155 -14.61 -21.35 -14.05
CA ALA A 155 -15.97 -20.92 -13.69
C ALA A 155 -16.15 -19.39 -13.84
N HIS A 156 -16.97 -18.79 -12.98
CA HIS A 156 -17.46 -17.42 -13.12
C HIS A 156 -17.11 -16.52 -11.93
N GLY A 157 -17.37 -15.23 -12.08
CA GLY A 157 -17.01 -14.26 -11.05
C GLY A 157 -17.73 -14.46 -9.72
N ASN A 158 -19.03 -14.82 -9.69
CA ASN A 158 -19.71 -15.07 -8.41
C ASN A 158 -19.37 -16.45 -7.84
N SER A 159 -19.40 -17.51 -8.66
CA SER A 159 -19.12 -18.86 -8.16
C SER A 159 -17.70 -18.98 -7.61
N LEU A 160 -16.69 -18.43 -8.30
CA LEU A 160 -15.34 -18.40 -7.76
C LEU A 160 -15.21 -17.51 -6.52
N ARG A 161 -15.98 -16.41 -6.42
CA ARG A 161 -15.99 -15.60 -5.19
C ARG A 161 -16.53 -16.39 -4.01
N SER A 162 -17.57 -17.21 -4.21
CA SER A 162 -18.09 -18.09 -3.16
C SER A 162 -17.05 -19.10 -2.70
N ILE A 163 -16.30 -19.71 -3.63
CA ILE A 163 -15.22 -20.65 -3.30
C ILE A 163 -14.06 -19.93 -2.57
N VAL A 164 -13.60 -18.79 -3.09
CA VAL A 164 -12.56 -17.97 -2.46
C VAL A 164 -12.98 -17.53 -1.05
N MET A 165 -14.22 -17.08 -0.89
CA MET A 165 -14.77 -16.69 0.41
C MET A 165 -14.69 -17.83 1.42
N HIS A 166 -14.98 -19.05 0.99
CA HIS A 166 -14.91 -20.24 1.82
C HIS A 166 -13.47 -20.64 2.16
N ILE A 167 -12.57 -20.66 1.18
CA ILE A 167 -11.14 -21.01 1.40
C ILE A 167 -10.45 -19.99 2.31
N GLU A 168 -10.63 -18.70 2.04
CA GLU A 168 -9.91 -17.62 2.72
C GLU A 168 -10.66 -17.08 3.94
N SER A 169 -11.78 -17.72 4.33
CA SER A 169 -12.62 -17.30 5.47
C SER A 169 -13.02 -15.81 5.43
N ILE A 170 -13.30 -15.28 4.24
CA ILE A 170 -13.65 -13.87 4.03
C ILE A 170 -15.07 -13.61 4.55
N SER A 171 -15.26 -12.49 5.25
CA SER A 171 -16.57 -12.12 5.78
C SER A 171 -17.59 -11.77 4.66
N PRO A 172 -18.90 -11.92 4.90
CA PRO A 172 -19.95 -11.47 3.98
C PRO A 172 -19.88 -9.97 3.64
N GLN A 173 -19.31 -9.15 4.52
CA GLN A 173 -19.11 -7.72 4.30
C GLN A 173 -17.96 -7.48 3.31
N ASP A 174 -16.85 -8.18 3.47
CA ASP A 174 -15.62 -7.95 2.70
C ASP A 174 -15.67 -8.56 1.31
N ILE A 175 -16.36 -9.70 1.14
CA ILE A 175 -16.47 -10.39 -0.16
C ILE A 175 -17.13 -9.55 -1.25
N VAL A 176 -17.90 -8.53 -0.87
CA VAL A 176 -18.54 -7.56 -1.78
C VAL A 176 -17.49 -6.77 -2.57
N SER A 177 -16.34 -6.50 -1.96
CA SER A 177 -15.22 -5.75 -2.52
C SER A 177 -14.26 -6.59 -3.36
N VAL A 178 -14.27 -7.91 -3.18
CA VAL A 178 -13.36 -8.84 -3.88
C VAL A 178 -13.71 -8.89 -5.37
N GLU A 179 -12.70 -8.72 -6.22
CA GLU A 179 -12.84 -8.84 -7.68
C GLU A 179 -11.94 -9.95 -8.23
N ILE A 180 -12.56 -10.89 -8.96
CA ILE A 180 -11.83 -11.93 -9.70
C ILE A 180 -11.74 -11.51 -11.17
N ALA A 181 -10.53 -11.21 -11.62
CA ALA A 181 -10.24 -10.80 -12.99
C ALA A 181 -10.52 -11.94 -13.99
N THR A 182 -10.89 -11.60 -15.23
CA THR A 182 -11.08 -12.60 -16.30
C THR A 182 -9.72 -13.13 -16.77
N GLY A 183 -9.64 -14.43 -17.06
CA GLY A 183 -8.47 -15.08 -17.64
C GLY A 183 -7.18 -14.94 -16.83
N THR A 184 -7.27 -14.69 -15.52
CA THR A 184 -6.11 -14.68 -14.62
C THR A 184 -6.23 -15.87 -13.67
N PRO A 185 -5.33 -16.86 -13.72
CA PRO A 185 -5.31 -17.98 -12.79
C PRO A 185 -5.07 -17.51 -11.34
N ARG A 186 -5.66 -18.20 -10.38
CA ARG A 186 -5.41 -18.03 -8.94
C ARG A 186 -5.03 -19.38 -8.36
N PHE A 187 -3.91 -19.42 -7.65
CA PHE A 187 -3.27 -20.67 -7.22
C PHE A 187 -3.43 -20.89 -5.72
N TYR A 188 -3.66 -22.14 -5.33
CA TYR A 188 -3.68 -22.61 -3.94
C TYR A 188 -2.89 -23.92 -3.83
N ASP A 189 -2.11 -24.07 -2.78
CA ASP A 189 -1.48 -25.31 -2.38
C ASP A 189 -2.36 -25.99 -1.33
N PHE A 190 -2.65 -27.27 -1.54
CA PHE A 190 -3.34 -28.09 -0.57
C PHE A 190 -2.34 -28.77 0.35
N ASP A 191 -2.39 -28.39 1.62
CA ASP A 191 -1.66 -29.02 2.71
C ASP A 191 -2.45 -30.25 3.20
N GLN A 192 -1.86 -31.42 2.99
CA GLN A 192 -2.44 -32.71 3.35
C GLN A 192 -2.48 -32.90 4.88
N ASP A 193 -1.55 -32.28 5.62
CA ASP A 193 -1.43 -32.47 7.07
C ASP A 193 -2.47 -31.63 7.83
N SER A 194 -2.65 -30.37 7.43
CA SER A 194 -3.68 -29.49 7.99
C SER A 194 -5.04 -29.61 7.32
N ASN A 195 -5.13 -30.37 6.22
CA ASN A 195 -6.33 -30.53 5.39
C ASN A 195 -6.90 -29.15 4.97
N ASN A 196 -6.01 -28.23 4.60
CA ASN A 196 -6.35 -26.85 4.30
C ASN A 196 -5.72 -26.38 2.98
N LEU A 197 -6.36 -25.40 2.34
CA LEU A 197 -5.82 -24.71 1.17
C LEU A 197 -5.15 -23.42 1.61
N VAL A 198 -3.87 -23.31 1.30
CA VAL A 198 -3.10 -22.08 1.45
C VAL A 198 -2.95 -21.45 0.08
N ILE A 199 -2.99 -20.13 -0.02
CA ILE A 199 -2.69 -19.46 -1.28
C ILE A 199 -1.28 -19.89 -1.71
N ARG A 200 -1.13 -20.41 -2.93
CA ARG A 200 0.17 -20.85 -3.44
C ARG A 200 1.02 -19.63 -3.73
N GLU A 201 1.89 -19.30 -2.79
CA GLU A 201 2.80 -18.17 -2.86
C GLU A 201 4.04 -18.51 -3.70
N ASN A 202 3.88 -18.67 -5.01
CA ASN A 202 5.04 -18.67 -5.94
C ASN A 202 5.58 -17.24 -6.20
N VAL A 203 5.05 -16.25 -5.51
CA VAL A 203 5.49 -14.85 -5.55
C VAL A 203 5.94 -14.51 -4.13
N PRO A 204 7.25 -14.28 -3.92
CA PRO A 204 7.77 -13.91 -2.61
C PRO A 204 6.98 -12.75 -2.00
N LEU A 205 6.84 -12.71 -0.66
CA LEU A 205 5.99 -11.74 0.04
C LEU A 205 6.26 -10.28 -0.38
N TRP A 206 7.53 -9.97 -0.62
CA TRP A 206 8.02 -8.65 -1.03
C TRP A 206 7.77 -8.31 -2.51
N ARG A 207 7.43 -9.28 -3.36
CA ARG A 207 7.28 -9.07 -4.81
C ARG A 207 5.86 -8.59 -5.17
N PRO A 208 5.72 -7.54 -6.00
CA PRO A 208 4.40 -7.02 -6.38
C PRO A 208 3.59 -8.04 -7.18
N ARG A 209 2.52 -8.56 -6.56
CA ARG A 209 1.74 -9.72 -7.03
C ARG A 209 1.02 -9.49 -8.36
N LYS A 210 0.65 -8.25 -8.70
CA LYS A 210 -0.12 -7.94 -9.92
C LYS A 210 0.74 -7.45 -11.08
N MET A 211 2.02 -7.18 -10.84
CA MET A 211 2.92 -6.70 -11.87
C MET A 211 3.52 -7.86 -12.66
N ARG A 212 3.50 -7.75 -13.99
CA ARG A 212 4.05 -8.76 -14.88
C ARG A 212 5.55 -8.55 -15.04
N ILE A 213 6.32 -9.63 -15.15
CA ILE A 213 7.70 -9.53 -15.63
C ILE A 213 7.63 -9.10 -17.10
N VAL A 214 8.38 -8.05 -17.46
CA VAL A 214 8.47 -7.56 -18.84
C VAL A 214 9.82 -7.90 -19.45
N GLU A 215 10.90 -7.94 -18.66
CA GLU A 215 12.27 -8.24 -19.08
C GLU A 215 13.02 -8.97 -17.94
N SER A 216 13.84 -9.98 -18.25
CA SER A 216 14.56 -10.82 -17.26
C SER A 216 16.08 -10.97 -17.44
N ASP A 217 16.68 -10.37 -18.46
CA ASP A 217 18.07 -10.71 -18.86
C ASP A 217 19.06 -9.54 -18.71
N GLY A 218 18.75 -8.60 -17.82
CA GLY A 218 19.71 -7.55 -17.44
C GLY A 218 20.92 -8.14 -16.73
N PRO A 219 22.10 -7.47 -16.76
CA PRO A 219 23.25 -7.94 -16.00
C PRO A 219 22.88 -7.98 -14.50
N CYS A 220 23.24 -9.06 -13.82
CA CYS A 220 23.08 -9.25 -12.39
C CYS A 220 24.30 -9.96 -11.79
N PRO A 221 24.58 -9.79 -10.49
CA PRO A 221 25.63 -10.54 -9.80
C PRO A 221 25.26 -12.03 -9.67
N THR A 222 26.27 -12.89 -9.46
CA THR A 222 26.07 -14.32 -9.21
C THR A 222 25.13 -14.55 -8.03
N GLY A 223 24.18 -15.49 -8.19
CA GLY A 223 23.17 -15.78 -7.17
C GLY A 223 21.99 -14.80 -7.16
N PHE A 224 21.84 -13.96 -8.20
CA PHE A 224 20.68 -13.09 -8.38
C PHE A 224 20.08 -13.23 -9.76
N ARG A 225 18.78 -12.93 -9.84
CA ARG A 225 18.03 -12.76 -11.07
C ARG A 225 17.65 -11.29 -11.26
N SER A 226 17.99 -10.72 -12.42
CA SER A 226 17.47 -9.41 -12.81
C SER A 226 16.00 -9.55 -13.23
N VAL A 227 15.10 -8.79 -12.61
CA VAL A 227 13.69 -8.83 -12.94
C VAL A 227 13.17 -7.41 -13.11
N LYS A 228 12.54 -7.13 -14.25
CA LYS A 228 11.77 -5.91 -14.42
C LYS A 228 10.29 -6.22 -14.40
N VAL A 229 9.61 -5.66 -13.42
CA VAL A 229 8.16 -5.80 -13.27
C VAL A 229 7.47 -4.52 -13.76
N ALA A 230 6.32 -4.67 -14.42
CA ALA A 230 5.47 -3.54 -14.81
C ALA A 230 3.98 -3.84 -14.63
N GLY A 231 3.24 -2.78 -14.32
CA GLY A 231 1.80 -2.80 -14.16
C GLY A 231 1.17 -1.52 -14.71
N ILE A 232 -0.02 -1.16 -14.24
CA ILE A 232 -0.74 0.02 -14.69
C ILE A 232 0.06 1.30 -14.34
N GLY A 233 0.81 1.83 -15.31
CA GLY A 233 1.57 3.07 -15.17
C GLY A 233 2.79 3.01 -14.23
N MET A 234 3.14 1.83 -13.75
CA MET A 234 4.20 1.59 -12.76
C MET A 234 5.18 0.55 -13.27
N SER A 235 6.45 0.68 -12.87
CA SER A 235 7.47 -0.33 -13.12
C SER A 235 8.56 -0.27 -12.06
N ALA A 236 9.16 -1.40 -11.74
CA ALA A 236 10.36 -1.47 -10.91
C ALA A 236 11.38 -2.44 -11.50
N SER A 237 12.66 -2.09 -11.34
CA SER A 237 13.79 -2.96 -11.67
C SER A 237 14.36 -3.55 -10.39
N MET A 238 14.37 -4.87 -10.31
CA MET A 238 14.66 -5.66 -9.13
C MET A 238 15.86 -6.58 -9.38
N LEU A 239 16.61 -6.86 -8.32
CA LEU A 239 17.61 -7.90 -8.22
C LEU A 239 17.11 -8.89 -7.18
N GLU A 240 16.55 -10.00 -7.63
CA GLU A 240 15.98 -11.02 -6.77
C GLU A 240 17.09 -12.01 -6.38
N PRO A 241 17.43 -12.18 -5.10
CA PRO A 241 18.36 -13.24 -4.71
C PRO A 241 17.74 -14.60 -5.04
N GLU A 242 18.56 -15.52 -5.54
CA GLU A 242 18.22 -16.94 -5.59
C GLU A 242 18.01 -17.48 -4.16
N GLU A 243 17.30 -18.60 -4.00
CA GLU A 243 17.09 -19.19 -2.68
C GLU A 243 18.41 -19.49 -1.96
N ILE A 244 18.51 -19.04 -0.71
CA ILE A 244 19.69 -19.19 0.14
C ILE A 244 19.37 -20.25 1.18
N ASN A 245 19.71 -21.51 0.89
CA ASN A 245 19.35 -22.66 1.71
C ASN A 245 20.49 -23.14 2.62
N GLY A 246 21.70 -22.63 2.41
CA GLY A 246 22.83 -22.93 3.28
C GLY A 246 24.05 -22.04 3.06
N PRO A 247 25.11 -22.22 3.86
CA PRO A 247 26.30 -21.36 3.82
C PRO A 247 26.96 -21.26 2.43
N ALA A 248 26.94 -22.33 1.64
CA ALA A 248 27.47 -22.32 0.28
C ALA A 248 26.68 -21.40 -0.67
N ASP A 249 25.36 -21.33 -0.51
CA ASP A 249 24.52 -20.42 -1.30
C ASP A 249 24.77 -18.97 -0.89
N TRP A 250 24.98 -18.72 0.40
CA TRP A 250 25.39 -17.40 0.90
C TRP A 250 26.72 -16.95 0.28
N GLU A 251 27.75 -17.81 0.32
CA GLU A 251 29.06 -17.52 -0.29
C GLU A 251 28.93 -17.23 -1.79
N LYS A 252 28.08 -17.99 -2.50
CA LYS A 252 27.77 -17.76 -3.92
C LYS A 252 27.15 -16.37 -4.13
N VAL A 253 26.14 -16.02 -3.34
CA VAL A 253 25.39 -14.75 -3.45
C VAL A 253 26.28 -13.53 -3.21
N ILE A 254 27.20 -13.60 -2.24
CA ILE A 254 28.07 -12.45 -1.92
C ILE A 254 29.34 -12.36 -2.77
N SER A 255 29.67 -13.40 -3.56
CA SER A 255 30.94 -13.52 -4.27
C SER A 255 31.27 -12.36 -5.23
N ASP A 256 30.26 -11.84 -5.93
CA ASP A 256 30.39 -10.76 -6.90
C ASP A 256 30.05 -9.37 -6.31
N LEU A 257 29.74 -9.30 -5.01
CA LEU A 257 29.31 -8.08 -4.34
C LEU A 257 30.48 -7.35 -3.70
N GLU A 258 30.47 -6.03 -3.79
CA GLU A 258 31.35 -5.17 -3.01
C GLU A 258 30.74 -4.93 -1.63
N SER A 259 31.56 -4.93 -0.57
CA SER A 259 31.10 -4.69 0.80
C SER A 259 31.44 -3.29 1.29
N TRP A 260 30.70 -2.83 2.29
CA TRP A 260 31.01 -1.62 3.06
C TRP A 260 30.76 -1.87 4.54
N GLY A 261 31.49 -1.19 5.41
CA GLY A 261 31.35 -1.37 6.86
C GLY A 261 31.79 -2.77 7.31
N GLU A 262 31.13 -3.29 8.34
CA GLU A 262 31.35 -4.64 8.86
C GLU A 262 30.42 -5.66 8.19
N VAL A 263 30.96 -6.78 7.73
CA VAL A 263 30.21 -7.87 7.10
C VAL A 263 30.70 -9.24 7.61
N PRO A 264 29.86 -10.28 7.62
CA PRO A 264 30.26 -11.63 8.00
C PRO A 264 31.34 -12.15 7.05
N THR A 265 32.54 -12.39 7.57
CA THR A 265 33.73 -12.77 6.77
C THR A 265 34.25 -14.19 7.05
N VAL A 266 33.71 -14.92 8.04
CA VAL A 266 34.25 -16.23 8.45
C VAL A 266 33.14 -17.18 8.98
N ASN A 267 33.24 -18.47 8.62
CA ASN A 267 32.61 -19.64 9.26
C ASN A 267 31.12 -19.51 9.64
N ILE A 268 30.25 -19.29 8.65
CA ILE A 268 28.80 -19.44 8.85
C ILE A 268 28.50 -20.94 9.00
N ALA A 269 28.09 -21.35 10.19
CA ALA A 269 27.78 -22.74 10.52
C ALA A 269 26.36 -23.13 10.06
N SER A 270 25.41 -22.21 10.20
CA SER A 270 24.03 -22.37 9.76
C SER A 270 23.42 -21.03 9.39
N LEU A 271 22.30 -21.07 8.66
CA LEU A 271 21.51 -19.88 8.38
C LEU A 271 20.02 -20.20 8.41
N THR A 272 19.21 -19.17 8.60
CA THR A 272 17.77 -19.21 8.39
C THR A 272 17.37 -18.15 7.37
N TYR A 273 16.40 -18.49 6.53
CA TYR A 273 15.81 -17.60 5.54
C TYR A 273 14.39 -17.26 5.97
N GLU A 274 14.08 -15.98 6.05
CA GLU A 274 12.77 -15.42 6.39
C GLU A 274 12.36 -14.43 5.29
N GLU A 275 11.08 -14.35 4.97
CA GLU A 275 10.55 -13.31 4.08
C GLU A 275 9.89 -12.20 4.87
N SER A 276 10.13 -10.95 4.45
CA SER A 276 9.38 -9.79 4.93
C SER A 276 8.72 -9.07 3.76
N PRO A 277 7.73 -8.20 4.00
CA PRO A 277 7.19 -7.32 2.97
C PRO A 277 8.23 -6.38 2.34
N ARG A 278 9.38 -6.16 2.99
CA ARG A 278 10.46 -5.27 2.51
C ARG A 278 11.64 -6.01 1.86
N GLY A 279 11.59 -7.34 1.78
CA GLY A 279 12.63 -8.16 1.18
C GLY A 279 12.97 -9.40 2.02
N PRO A 280 13.81 -10.29 1.48
CA PRO A 280 14.36 -11.43 2.21
C PRO A 280 15.25 -11.00 3.38
N ILE A 281 15.17 -11.76 4.47
CA ILE A 281 16.01 -11.63 5.66
C ILE A 281 16.73 -12.96 5.85
N VAL A 282 18.06 -12.92 5.91
CA VAL A 282 18.89 -14.08 6.20
C VAL A 282 19.57 -13.87 7.54
N ARG A 283 19.34 -14.78 8.49
CA ARG A 283 20.07 -14.81 9.76
C ARG A 283 21.20 -15.82 9.63
N LEU A 284 22.41 -15.39 9.95
CA LEU A 284 23.63 -16.19 9.79
C LEU A 284 24.18 -16.46 11.18
N SER A 285 24.36 -17.73 11.50
CA SER A 285 24.90 -18.19 12.78
C SER A 285 26.27 -18.83 12.56
N GLY A 286 27.25 -18.39 13.33
CA GLY A 286 28.65 -18.84 13.22
C GLY A 286 29.43 -18.46 14.47
N ASP A 287 30.64 -17.94 14.30
CA ASP A 287 31.41 -17.37 15.41
C ASP A 287 30.75 -16.10 15.98
N GLU A 288 30.02 -15.37 15.12
CA GLU A 288 29.18 -14.23 15.46
C GLU A 288 27.81 -14.43 14.79
N GLU A 289 26.76 -13.86 15.38
CA GLU A 289 25.42 -13.87 14.82
C GLU A 289 25.18 -12.61 13.98
N TRP A 290 24.64 -12.78 12.76
CA TRP A 290 24.40 -11.68 11.83
C TRP A 290 22.99 -11.73 11.26
N VAL A 291 22.46 -10.56 10.90
CA VAL A 291 21.25 -10.42 10.09
C VAL A 291 21.59 -9.67 8.82
N ALA A 292 21.32 -10.28 7.67
CA ALA A 292 21.40 -9.66 6.36
C ALA A 292 19.99 -9.43 5.81
N GLU A 293 19.65 -8.16 5.55
CA GLU A 293 18.38 -7.76 4.97
C GLU A 293 18.62 -7.38 3.51
N PHE A 294 18.11 -8.19 2.58
CA PHE A 294 18.23 -7.91 1.15
C PHE A 294 17.27 -6.80 0.73
N LEU A 295 17.70 -6.04 -0.27
CA LEU A 295 16.99 -4.91 -0.86
C LEU A 295 16.63 -5.27 -2.31
N PRO A 296 15.57 -6.07 -2.57
CA PRO A 296 15.30 -6.57 -3.93
C PRO A 296 15.13 -5.45 -4.95
N TRP A 297 14.67 -4.28 -4.51
CA TRP A 297 14.54 -3.08 -5.31
C TRP A 297 15.52 -1.97 -4.94
N GLY A 298 16.61 -2.31 -4.25
CA GLY A 298 17.68 -1.41 -3.83
C GLY A 298 17.25 -0.30 -2.87
N SER A 299 18.14 0.67 -2.67
CA SER A 299 17.95 1.84 -1.81
C SER A 299 17.86 3.14 -2.61
N ASP A 300 17.57 4.24 -1.93
CA ASP A 300 17.69 5.61 -2.43
C ASP A 300 19.15 6.13 -2.44
N GLY A 301 20.13 5.26 -2.15
CA GLY A 301 21.54 5.58 -2.06
C GLY A 301 21.94 6.38 -0.82
N GLN A 302 21.01 6.67 0.11
CA GLN A 302 21.30 7.41 1.34
C GLN A 302 21.43 6.53 2.58
N ILE A 303 21.18 5.21 2.48
CA ILE A 303 21.19 4.31 3.65
C ILE A 303 22.53 4.35 4.40
N ARG A 304 23.67 4.32 3.69
CA ARG A 304 25.01 4.43 4.30
C ARG A 304 25.21 5.77 5.00
N ALA A 305 24.67 6.84 4.42
CA ALA A 305 24.75 8.19 4.97
C ALA A 305 23.92 8.32 6.25
N ARG A 306 22.76 7.66 6.32
CA ARG A 306 21.93 7.54 7.52
C ARG A 306 22.66 6.75 8.60
N SER A 307 23.14 5.54 8.30
CA SER A 307 23.81 4.68 9.28
C SER A 307 25.03 5.35 9.92
N ARG A 308 25.87 6.01 9.13
CA ARG A 308 27.08 6.68 9.64
C ARG A 308 26.79 7.85 10.59
N ARG A 309 25.65 8.50 10.42
CA ARG A 309 25.31 9.74 11.14
C ARG A 309 24.29 9.52 12.24
N ALA A 310 23.68 8.35 12.29
CA ALA A 310 22.67 8.01 13.27
C ALA A 310 23.26 8.10 14.70
N PRO A 311 22.46 8.51 15.69
CA PRO A 311 22.83 8.36 17.09
C PRO A 311 23.23 6.92 17.43
N GLU A 312 24.15 6.72 18.39
CA GLU A 312 24.62 5.38 18.82
C GLU A 312 23.48 4.44 19.27
N MET A 313 22.42 5.04 19.78
CA MET A 313 21.20 4.38 20.25
C MET A 313 20.32 3.80 19.11
N CYS A 314 20.49 4.27 17.87
CA CYS A 314 19.74 3.77 16.72
C CYS A 314 20.27 2.41 16.25
N ASP A 315 19.38 1.48 15.94
CA ASP A 315 19.72 0.22 15.27
C ASP A 315 20.05 0.50 13.79
N SER A 316 21.31 0.84 13.56
CA SER A 316 21.86 1.21 12.26
C SER A 316 22.66 0.05 11.67
N PRO A 317 22.55 -0.21 10.35
CA PRO A 317 23.31 -1.31 9.77
C PRO A 317 24.80 -0.97 9.83
N CYS A 318 25.58 -1.89 10.38
CA CYS A 318 27.03 -1.74 10.57
C CYS A 318 27.80 -1.96 9.26
N GLY A 319 27.17 -2.60 8.28
CA GLY A 319 27.71 -2.75 6.94
C GLY A 319 26.66 -3.22 5.94
N GLY A 320 27.13 -3.72 4.81
CA GLY A 320 26.26 -4.24 3.76
C GLY A 320 27.01 -4.52 2.45
N PHE A 321 26.23 -4.89 1.44
CA PHE A 321 26.71 -5.28 0.13
C PHE A 321 26.08 -4.43 -0.97
N TYR A 322 26.85 -4.14 -2.02
CA TYR A 322 26.42 -3.36 -3.17
C TYR A 322 27.01 -3.89 -4.47
N TRP A 323 26.37 -3.54 -5.56
CA TRP A 323 26.81 -3.90 -6.90
C TRP A 323 26.48 -2.78 -7.88
N ASN A 324 27.45 -2.40 -8.71
CA ASN A 324 27.33 -1.27 -9.64
C ASN A 324 26.82 0.03 -8.96
N GLY A 325 27.29 0.28 -7.73
CA GLY A 325 26.94 1.46 -6.94
C GLY A 325 25.54 1.44 -6.31
N ARG A 326 24.74 0.37 -6.50
CA ARG A 326 23.43 0.19 -5.86
C ARG A 326 23.55 -0.73 -4.65
N ASP A 327 23.02 -0.32 -3.50
CA ASP A 327 22.93 -1.20 -2.33
C ASP A 327 22.00 -2.38 -2.61
N ILE A 328 22.46 -3.58 -2.28
CA ILE A 328 21.76 -4.85 -2.48
C ILE A 328 21.36 -5.48 -1.16
N ALA A 329 22.18 -5.35 -0.12
CA ALA A 329 21.86 -5.84 1.21
C ALA A 329 22.46 -4.93 2.28
N ILE A 330 21.79 -4.85 3.42
CA ILE A 330 22.32 -4.24 4.65
C ILE A 330 22.51 -5.31 5.71
N VAL A 331 23.50 -5.12 6.57
CA VAL A 331 23.96 -6.14 7.50
C VAL A 331 24.10 -5.56 8.90
N ARG A 332 23.77 -6.39 9.90
CA ARG A 332 23.82 -6.09 11.33
C ARG A 332 24.41 -7.26 12.10
N LYS A 333 25.04 -6.95 13.23
CA LYS A 333 25.33 -7.95 14.26
C LYS A 333 24.07 -8.21 15.07
N SER A 334 23.72 -9.48 15.25
CA SER A 334 22.50 -9.93 15.92
C SER A 334 22.74 -10.13 17.42
N GLU A 335 23.32 -9.14 18.10
CA GLU A 335 23.61 -9.24 19.54
C GLU A 335 22.36 -9.11 20.41
N ASN A 336 21.32 -8.41 19.93
CA ASN A 336 20.00 -8.29 20.57
C ASN A 336 18.88 -8.22 19.52
N GLN A 337 17.73 -8.84 19.81
CA GLN A 337 16.55 -8.70 18.98
C GLN A 337 15.96 -7.30 19.14
N PHE A 338 15.86 -6.54 18.04
CA PHE A 338 15.14 -5.27 18.04
C PHE A 338 13.65 -5.53 18.24
N ILE A 339 13.08 -4.97 19.30
CA ILE A 339 11.64 -5.07 19.61
C ILE A 339 11.03 -3.69 19.40
N GLY A 340 10.21 -3.57 18.35
CA GLY A 340 9.45 -2.36 18.06
C GLY A 340 8.32 -2.13 19.06
N SER A 341 7.83 -0.89 19.10
CA SER A 341 6.75 -0.45 19.97
C SER A 341 5.36 -0.76 19.42
N GLU A 342 5.25 -1.27 18.19
CA GLU A 342 3.99 -1.57 17.50
C GLU A 342 3.10 -2.54 18.27
N ASP A 343 3.61 -3.68 18.71
CA ASP A 343 2.82 -4.68 19.44
C ASP A 343 2.29 -4.10 20.75
N SER A 344 3.17 -3.43 21.51
CA SER A 344 2.81 -2.79 22.79
C SER A 344 1.77 -1.67 22.61
N LEU A 345 1.90 -0.89 21.54
CA LEU A 345 0.95 0.16 21.20
C LEU A 345 -0.39 -0.44 20.77
N THR A 346 -0.37 -1.49 19.95
CA THR A 346 -1.56 -2.18 19.46
C THR A 346 -2.35 -2.77 20.62
N ASP A 347 -1.68 -3.43 21.56
CA ASP A 347 -2.29 -4.00 22.75
C ASP A 347 -2.89 -2.90 23.64
N ALA A 348 -2.15 -1.82 23.91
CA ALA A 348 -2.66 -0.68 24.67
C ALA A 348 -3.90 -0.03 24.02
N LEU A 349 -3.93 0.07 22.69
CA LEU A 349 -5.08 0.61 21.95
C LEU A 349 -6.30 -0.30 21.99
N ARG A 350 -6.09 -1.62 21.86
CA ARG A 350 -7.15 -2.65 21.99
C ARG A 350 -7.76 -2.63 23.39
N ASP A 351 -6.93 -2.46 24.40
CA ASP A 351 -7.35 -2.37 25.80
C ASP A 351 -7.95 -1.00 26.16
N ASN A 352 -7.95 -0.04 25.23
CA ASN A 352 -8.36 1.34 25.45
C ASN A 352 -7.63 1.99 26.64
N ASP A 353 -6.34 1.68 26.80
CA ASP A 353 -5.46 2.27 27.80
C ASP A 353 -4.83 3.56 27.24
N MET A 354 -5.43 4.69 27.58
CA MET A 354 -4.94 6.02 27.18
C MET A 354 -3.56 6.33 27.79
N GLU A 355 -3.29 5.93 29.03
CA GLU A 355 -2.04 6.25 29.71
C GLU A 355 -0.86 5.54 29.02
N SER A 356 -0.99 4.23 28.79
CA SER A 356 0.06 3.45 28.11
C SER A 356 0.22 3.90 26.65
N SER A 357 -0.88 4.11 25.93
CA SER A 357 -0.84 4.57 24.54
C SER A 357 -0.14 5.92 24.40
N THR A 358 -0.52 6.92 25.20
CA THR A 358 0.10 8.26 25.14
C THR A 358 1.56 8.25 25.55
N LYS A 359 1.94 7.42 26.53
CA LYS A 359 3.33 7.24 26.94
C LYS A 359 4.20 6.67 25.82
N ILE A 360 3.74 5.59 25.17
CA ILE A 360 4.45 4.96 24.05
C ILE A 360 4.60 5.95 22.88
N LEU A 361 3.52 6.66 22.54
CA LEU A 361 3.52 7.64 21.45
C LEU A 361 4.44 8.83 21.73
N ARG A 362 4.42 9.37 22.96
CA ARG A 362 5.30 10.47 23.36
C ARG A 362 6.76 10.03 23.34
N SER A 363 7.07 8.83 23.82
CA SER A 363 8.42 8.26 23.75
C SER A 363 8.88 8.12 22.30
N SER A 364 8.05 7.53 21.45
CA SER A 364 8.33 7.32 20.03
C SER A 364 8.60 8.63 19.28
N GLY A 365 7.79 9.65 19.56
CA GLY A 365 7.99 11.00 19.03
C GLY A 365 9.33 11.57 19.45
N ALA A 366 9.67 11.48 20.74
CA ALA A 366 10.93 12.01 21.28
C ALA A 366 12.15 11.34 20.64
N ILE A 367 12.13 10.02 20.44
CA ILE A 367 13.21 9.29 19.78
C ILE A 367 13.38 9.75 18.32
N LEU A 368 12.28 9.95 17.59
CA LEU A 368 12.34 10.50 16.23
C LEU A 368 12.92 11.92 16.21
N GLY A 369 12.59 12.74 17.20
CA GLY A 369 13.14 14.09 17.31
C GLY A 369 14.64 14.09 17.63
N GLU A 370 15.12 13.16 18.45
CA GLU A 370 16.55 12.99 18.72
C GLU A 370 17.34 12.59 17.46
N TYR A 371 16.79 11.67 16.66
CA TYR A 371 17.36 11.31 15.36
C TYR A 371 17.46 12.54 14.45
N HIS A 372 16.39 13.33 14.35
CA HIS A 372 16.36 14.55 13.54
C HIS A 372 17.34 15.62 14.01
N THR A 373 17.49 15.80 15.32
CA THR A 373 18.50 16.70 15.89
C THR A 373 19.92 16.26 15.56
N ALA A 374 20.19 14.96 15.48
CA ALA A 374 21.46 14.45 14.99
C ALA A 374 21.66 14.70 13.49
N MET A 375 20.61 14.49 12.67
CA MET A 375 20.68 14.73 11.23
C MET A 375 20.85 16.21 10.88
N GLU A 376 20.19 17.13 11.60
CA GLU A 376 20.37 18.58 11.44
C GLU A 376 21.84 18.98 11.56
N LYS A 377 22.51 18.52 12.62
CA LYS A 377 23.92 18.79 12.87
C LYS A 377 24.83 18.23 11.79
N ALA A 378 24.41 17.13 11.16
CA ALA A 378 25.22 16.43 10.18
C ALA A 378 25.06 16.98 8.75
N ARG A 379 23.82 17.28 8.32
CA ARG A 379 23.50 17.84 7.01
C ARG A 379 22.04 18.32 6.95
N SER A 380 21.87 19.55 6.49
CA SER A 380 20.60 20.07 5.96
C SER A 380 20.79 20.61 4.55
N THR A 381 19.76 20.50 3.72
CA THR A 381 19.73 21.08 2.37
C THR A 381 18.61 22.10 2.24
N PRO A 382 18.75 23.09 1.33
CA PRO A 382 17.69 24.06 1.11
C PRO A 382 16.37 23.38 0.72
N PRO A 383 15.21 23.95 1.11
CA PRO A 383 13.91 23.40 0.72
C PRO A 383 13.75 23.28 -0.80
N ASP A 384 13.39 22.10 -1.31
CA ASP A 384 13.07 21.87 -2.73
C ASP A 384 11.59 21.50 -2.92
N GLN A 385 10.74 22.46 -2.59
CA GLN A 385 9.29 22.32 -2.71
C GLN A 385 8.88 21.89 -4.13
N LYS A 386 9.53 22.42 -5.17
CA LYS A 386 9.19 22.12 -6.55
C LYS A 386 9.30 20.63 -6.84
N ARG A 387 10.38 19.97 -6.42
CA ARG A 387 10.55 18.53 -6.61
C ARG A 387 9.55 17.72 -5.79
N TRP A 388 9.31 18.10 -4.53
CA TRP A 388 8.32 17.43 -3.68
C TRP A 388 6.92 17.42 -4.31
N ASN A 389 6.48 18.54 -4.88
CA ASN A 389 5.18 18.61 -5.53
C ASN A 389 5.15 17.84 -6.84
N THR A 390 6.21 17.96 -7.63
CA THR A 390 6.32 17.23 -8.90
C THR A 390 6.21 15.73 -8.67
N ARG A 391 6.80 15.24 -7.57
CA ARG A 391 6.66 13.85 -7.13
C ARG A 391 5.21 13.49 -6.80
N ASN A 392 4.55 14.24 -5.92
CA ASN A 392 3.16 13.94 -5.54
C ASN A 392 2.22 13.95 -6.76
N GLU A 393 2.35 14.94 -7.64
CA GLU A 393 1.60 15.02 -8.91
C GLU A 393 1.90 13.83 -9.84
N ALA A 394 3.14 13.30 -9.81
CA ALA A 394 3.50 12.12 -10.59
C ALA A 394 2.88 10.85 -10.03
N ILE A 395 2.88 10.65 -8.72
CA ILE A 395 2.21 9.52 -8.06
C ILE A 395 0.71 9.58 -8.34
N GLU A 396 0.08 10.75 -8.20
CA GLU A 396 -1.34 10.95 -8.54
C GLU A 396 -1.65 10.56 -9.99
N ARG A 397 -0.80 10.96 -10.94
CA ARG A 397 -0.96 10.65 -12.37
C ARG A 397 -0.88 9.16 -12.63
N VAL A 398 0.07 8.47 -11.99
CA VAL A 398 0.23 7.01 -12.07
C VAL A 398 -1.03 6.31 -11.56
N LEU A 399 -1.53 6.74 -10.41
CA LEU A 399 -2.74 6.20 -9.79
C LEU A 399 -4.05 6.62 -10.47
N ARG A 400 -3.98 7.54 -11.45
CA ARG A 400 -5.15 8.21 -12.04
C ARG A 400 -6.08 8.78 -10.96
N ALA A 401 -5.48 9.26 -9.88
CA ALA A 401 -6.19 9.72 -8.71
C ALA A 401 -7.05 10.94 -9.05
N GLN A 402 -8.28 10.94 -8.55
CA GLN A 402 -9.19 12.08 -8.70
C GLN A 402 -9.01 13.11 -7.56
N PHE A 403 -8.22 12.79 -6.54
CA PHE A 403 -8.02 13.55 -5.31
C PHE A 403 -6.78 14.46 -5.38
N ILE A 404 -6.69 15.27 -6.44
CA ILE A 404 -5.50 16.11 -6.74
C ILE A 404 -5.24 17.09 -5.59
N TRP A 405 -4.07 17.00 -4.95
CA TRP A 405 -3.68 17.94 -3.91
C TRP A 405 -3.10 19.23 -4.51
N ARG A 406 -3.90 20.30 -4.59
CA ARG A 406 -3.51 21.62 -5.13
C ARG A 406 -3.09 22.68 -4.09
N ALA A 407 -2.94 22.34 -2.81
CA ALA A 407 -2.60 23.32 -1.79
C ALA A 407 -1.07 23.60 -1.73
N PRO A 408 -0.65 24.88 -1.57
CA PRO A 408 0.74 25.30 -1.62
C PRO A 408 1.48 24.82 -0.36
N PHE A 409 2.27 23.77 -0.58
CA PHE A 409 3.65 23.46 -0.17
C PHE A 409 4.11 23.79 1.26
N THR A 410 4.83 22.85 1.85
CA THR A 410 5.68 23.02 3.06
C THR A 410 6.70 24.13 2.82
N LYS A 411 6.42 25.31 3.35
CA LYS A 411 7.31 26.47 3.23
C LYS A 411 8.40 26.37 4.29
N GLU A 412 9.64 26.71 3.90
CA GLU A 412 10.76 26.95 4.82
C GLU A 412 11.25 25.72 5.65
N GLN A 413 10.83 24.50 5.33
CA GLN A 413 11.42 23.30 5.95
C GLN A 413 12.65 22.82 5.18
N PRO A 414 13.84 22.72 5.78
CA PRO A 414 15.02 22.20 5.10
C PRO A 414 14.85 20.70 4.79
N GLY A 415 15.52 20.24 3.74
CA GLY A 415 15.71 18.80 3.50
C GLY A 415 16.71 18.22 4.48
N THR A 416 16.51 16.97 4.89
CA THR A 416 17.42 16.23 5.78
C THR A 416 17.59 14.78 5.30
N LEU A 417 18.44 14.02 5.99
CA LEU A 417 18.55 12.57 5.81
C LEU A 417 17.34 11.87 6.43
N SER A 418 16.20 12.02 5.77
CA SER A 418 14.91 11.43 6.19
C SER A 418 14.96 9.92 6.16
N LEU A 419 14.30 9.26 7.13
CA LEU A 419 14.15 7.81 7.24
C LEU A 419 13.18 7.22 6.21
N LEU A 420 12.39 8.06 5.56
CA LEU A 420 11.39 7.73 4.54
C LEU A 420 10.14 7.02 5.11
N ASP A 421 10.18 5.69 5.27
CA ASP A 421 9.08 4.87 5.80
C ASP A 421 9.48 4.37 7.19
N VAL A 422 9.18 5.18 8.21
CA VAL A 422 9.34 4.83 9.61
C VAL A 422 7.99 4.41 10.19
N ARG A 423 7.98 3.29 10.91
CA ARG A 423 6.81 2.69 11.57
C ARG A 423 7.07 2.46 13.05
N PHE A 424 6.04 2.19 13.85
CA PHE A 424 6.22 1.83 15.25
C PHE A 424 6.98 0.50 15.42
N SER A 425 6.94 -0.40 14.41
CA SER A 425 7.82 -1.57 14.33
C SER A 425 9.31 -1.22 14.27
N ASP A 426 9.64 0.00 13.85
CA ASP A 426 11.01 0.53 13.71
C ASP A 426 11.42 1.41 14.90
N VAL A 427 10.55 1.62 15.89
CA VAL A 427 10.81 2.48 17.06
C VAL A 427 10.79 1.64 18.33
N SER A 428 11.86 1.70 19.13
CA SER A 428 11.99 1.01 20.41
C SER A 428 12.32 2.00 21.53
N ASP A 429 12.24 1.60 22.80
CA ASP A 429 12.67 2.43 23.93
C ASP A 429 14.14 2.91 23.83
N GLY A 430 14.97 2.18 23.08
CA GLY A 430 16.38 2.46 22.91
C GLY A 430 16.73 3.31 21.70
N GLY A 431 15.86 3.46 20.69
CA GLY A 431 16.20 4.14 19.45
C GLY A 431 15.35 3.71 18.24
N ILE A 432 15.69 4.26 17.07
CA ILE A 432 15.05 3.93 15.79
C ILE A 432 15.91 2.98 14.97
N ARG A 433 15.26 2.01 14.34
CA ARG A 433 15.84 1.11 13.35
C ARG A 433 15.86 1.75 11.97
N ILE A 434 17.02 1.70 11.32
CA ILE A 434 17.20 2.17 9.93
C ILE A 434 17.06 0.97 9.00
N GLY A 435 15.83 0.67 8.58
CA GLY A 435 15.52 -0.53 7.81
C GLY A 435 15.59 -0.39 6.28
N PRO A 436 15.26 -1.47 5.56
CA PRO A 436 15.03 -1.46 4.12
C PRO A 436 13.93 -0.46 3.71
N PRO A 437 13.98 0.11 2.48
CA PRO A 437 12.91 0.96 1.98
C PRO A 437 11.67 0.14 1.59
N ARG A 438 10.50 0.78 1.61
CA ARG A 438 9.25 0.17 1.14
C ARG A 438 9.19 0.08 -0.39
N LEU A 439 8.36 -0.82 -0.91
CA LEU A 439 8.22 -1.09 -2.36
C LEU A 439 7.85 0.18 -3.16
N SER A 440 7.00 1.05 -2.61
CA SER A 440 6.57 2.28 -3.29
C SER A 440 7.71 3.24 -3.61
N ASP A 441 8.78 3.27 -2.81
CA ASP A 441 9.97 4.08 -3.11
C ASP A 441 10.73 3.55 -4.34
N ALA A 442 10.56 2.28 -4.70
CA ALA A 442 11.10 1.71 -5.93
C ALA A 442 10.16 1.83 -7.14
N LEU A 443 8.85 1.67 -6.92
CA LEU A 443 7.84 1.90 -7.96
C LEU A 443 7.84 3.35 -8.45
N HIS A 444 8.16 4.27 -7.53
CA HIS A 444 8.33 5.68 -7.84
C HIS A 444 9.51 6.27 -7.06
N PRO A 445 10.74 6.23 -7.62
CA PRO A 445 11.92 6.81 -6.98
C PRO A 445 11.80 8.32 -6.75
N HIS A 446 12.45 8.83 -5.71
CA HIS A 446 12.54 10.25 -5.42
C HIS A 446 13.95 10.77 -5.74
N ASP A 447 14.05 12.06 -6.10
CA ASP A 447 15.28 12.72 -6.52
C ASP A 447 15.64 13.93 -5.65
N SER A 448 15.03 14.03 -4.46
CA SER A 448 15.16 15.17 -3.56
C SER A 448 15.19 14.72 -2.10
N ASP A 449 16.03 15.39 -1.29
CA ASP A 449 16.00 15.27 0.16
C ASP A 449 14.60 15.64 0.69
N LYS A 450 14.13 14.93 1.72
CA LYS A 450 12.80 15.13 2.32
C LYS A 450 12.94 15.86 3.66
N PRO A 451 11.94 16.67 4.07
CA PRO A 451 11.99 17.31 5.37
C PRO A 451 11.69 16.29 6.47
N ALA A 452 12.19 16.56 7.67
CA ALA A 452 11.95 15.76 8.88
C ALA A 452 10.45 15.53 9.18
N MET A 453 9.61 16.51 8.82
CA MET A 453 8.15 16.42 8.92
C MET A 453 7.56 15.22 8.15
N ARG A 454 8.22 14.76 7.08
CA ARG A 454 7.80 13.58 6.31
C ARG A 454 7.91 12.29 7.12
N ASP A 455 8.94 12.18 7.96
CA ASP A 455 9.14 11.00 8.82
C ASP A 455 8.12 11.01 9.97
N LEU A 456 7.85 12.19 10.55
CA LEU A 456 6.76 12.33 11.53
C LEU A 456 5.41 11.94 10.92
N ALA A 457 5.12 12.41 9.71
CA ALA A 457 3.90 12.04 9.00
C ALA A 457 3.80 10.53 8.71
N SER A 458 4.94 9.84 8.52
CA SER A 458 5.00 8.39 8.41
C SER A 458 4.50 7.71 9.70
N LEU A 459 5.02 8.10 10.87
CA LEU A 459 4.54 7.58 12.17
C LEU A 459 3.09 7.97 12.45
N MET A 460 2.66 9.18 12.10
CA MET A 460 1.27 9.61 12.30
C MET A 460 0.28 8.84 11.42
N HIS A 461 0.70 8.50 10.20
CA HIS A 461 -0.08 7.64 9.31
C HIS A 461 -0.08 6.19 9.79
N ASP A 462 1.04 5.70 10.31
CA ASP A 462 1.15 4.37 10.94
C ASP A 462 0.25 4.24 12.18
N LEU A 463 0.22 5.27 13.04
CA LEU A 463 -0.72 5.36 14.15
C LEU A 463 -2.16 5.28 13.65
N SER A 464 -2.47 5.90 12.51
CA SER A 464 -3.81 5.86 11.94
C SER A 464 -4.18 4.44 11.47
N ARG A 465 -3.21 3.67 10.93
CA ARG A 465 -3.39 2.24 10.60
C ARG A 465 -3.66 1.40 11.85
N ILE A 466 -2.77 1.46 12.84
CA ILE A 466 -2.90 0.68 14.08
C ILE A 466 -4.20 1.05 14.82
N TYR A 467 -4.57 2.33 14.84
CA TYR A 467 -5.82 2.78 15.43
C TYR A 467 -7.05 2.22 14.69
N TYR A 468 -7.03 2.23 13.36
CA TYR A 468 -8.10 1.66 12.54
C TYR A 468 -8.23 0.14 12.77
N GLU A 469 -7.11 -0.58 12.78
CA GLU A 469 -7.06 -2.05 12.95
C GLU A 469 -7.40 -2.51 14.37
N SER A 470 -7.01 -1.75 15.38
CA SER A 470 -7.32 -2.06 16.79
C SER A 470 -8.79 -1.87 17.15
N GLY A 471 -9.54 -1.07 16.37
CA GLY A 471 -10.92 -0.72 16.69
C GLY A 471 -11.07 0.09 17.98
N SER A 472 -10.01 0.78 18.40
CA SER A 472 -9.96 1.53 19.66
C SER A 472 -11.03 2.63 19.73
N ALA A 473 -11.59 2.84 20.92
CA ALA A 473 -12.55 3.91 21.22
C ALA A 473 -11.86 5.18 21.76
N LEU A 474 -10.53 5.17 21.91
CA LEU A 474 -9.78 6.33 22.41
C LEU A 474 -9.85 7.52 21.44
N GLY A 475 -9.70 8.73 21.97
CA GLY A 475 -9.67 9.93 21.13
C GLY A 475 -8.36 10.04 20.34
N ILE A 476 -8.40 9.77 19.03
CA ILE A 476 -7.20 9.80 18.16
C ILE A 476 -6.46 11.15 18.17
N VAL A 477 -7.15 12.26 18.45
CA VAL A 477 -6.55 13.59 18.56
C VAL A 477 -5.57 13.66 19.74
N GLU A 478 -5.91 13.05 20.87
CA GLU A 478 -5.05 13.04 22.07
C GLU A 478 -3.81 12.15 21.87
N LEU A 479 -4.00 11.00 21.20
CA LEU A 479 -2.92 10.11 20.78
C LEU A 479 -1.92 10.84 19.86
N ARG A 480 -2.43 11.52 18.83
CA ARG A 480 -1.62 12.30 17.88
C ARG A 480 -0.92 13.48 18.55
N SER A 481 -1.61 14.18 19.47
CA SER A 481 -1.00 15.24 20.27
C SER A 481 0.20 14.72 21.06
N SER A 482 0.07 13.55 21.68
CA SER A 482 1.16 12.95 22.46
C SER A 482 2.38 12.61 21.61
N LEU A 483 2.18 12.07 20.40
CA LEU A 483 3.24 11.81 19.44
C LEU A 483 3.94 13.11 18.98
N ILE A 484 3.15 14.12 18.60
CA ILE A 484 3.67 15.43 18.17
C ILE A 484 4.44 16.10 19.30
N ASP A 485 3.91 16.10 20.53
CA ASP A 485 4.56 16.70 21.70
C ASP A 485 5.87 16.00 22.04
N GLY A 486 5.90 14.65 21.91
CA GLY A 486 7.13 13.87 22.01
C GLY A 486 8.17 14.37 21.03
N TRP A 487 7.80 14.46 19.75
CA TRP A 487 8.71 14.92 18.70
C TRP A 487 9.21 16.35 18.90
N ARG A 488 8.30 17.27 19.22
CA ARG A 488 8.62 18.68 19.50
C ARG A 488 9.54 18.85 20.71
N SER A 489 9.57 17.89 21.63
CA SER A 489 10.39 17.98 22.84
C SER A 489 11.90 17.78 22.59
N THR A 490 12.27 17.16 21.46
CA THR A 490 13.66 16.81 21.15
C THR A 490 14.12 17.22 19.75
N ALA A 491 13.21 17.43 18.80
CA ALA A 491 13.51 17.89 17.45
C ALA A 491 13.92 19.38 17.41
N PRO A 492 14.62 19.85 16.35
CA PRO A 492 15.03 21.24 16.23
C PRO A 492 13.84 22.22 16.25
N GLU A 493 14.01 23.34 16.96
CA GLU A 493 12.93 24.33 17.19
C GLU A 493 12.38 24.91 15.88
N GLU A 494 13.25 25.19 14.91
CA GLU A 494 12.84 25.72 13.60
C GLU A 494 11.96 24.73 12.82
N TRP A 495 12.19 23.43 13.00
CA TRP A 495 11.44 22.36 12.33
C TRP A 495 10.07 22.15 12.99
N CYS A 496 9.96 22.54 14.26
CA CYS A 496 8.79 22.33 15.09
C CYS A 496 7.84 23.53 15.17
N SER A 497 8.17 24.64 14.52
CA SER A 497 7.38 25.87 14.58
C SER A 497 5.92 25.63 14.14
N ASP A 498 4.98 26.38 14.71
CA ASP A 498 3.59 26.34 14.25
C ASP A 498 3.49 26.65 12.74
N ALA A 499 4.36 27.54 12.24
CA ALA A 499 4.43 27.81 10.80
C ALA A 499 4.71 26.56 9.95
N ALA A 500 5.45 25.58 10.49
CA ALA A 500 5.79 24.32 9.83
C ALA A 500 4.69 23.25 9.92
N PHE A 501 3.85 23.30 10.95
CA PHE A 501 2.82 22.28 11.22
C PHE A 501 1.48 22.58 10.54
N TYR A 502 1.11 23.85 10.44
CA TYR A 502 -0.21 24.24 9.94
C TYR A 502 -0.27 24.36 8.42
N SER A 503 -1.33 23.81 7.84
CA SER A 503 -1.48 23.65 6.38
C SER A 503 -1.50 24.94 5.55
N HIS A 504 -1.77 26.11 6.14
CA HIS A 504 -1.81 27.39 5.43
C HIS A 504 -0.44 27.85 4.89
N LYS A 505 0.66 27.29 5.40
CA LYS A 505 2.04 27.48 4.92
C LYS A 505 2.73 26.14 4.62
N GLY A 506 1.91 25.10 4.43
CA GLY A 506 2.32 23.72 4.38
C GLY A 506 2.58 23.14 5.77
N GLY A 507 2.19 21.89 5.93
CA GLY A 507 2.04 21.25 7.23
C GLY A 507 2.08 19.74 7.11
N VAL A 508 1.82 19.06 8.21
CA VAL A 508 1.91 17.59 8.27
C VAL A 508 0.93 16.89 7.31
N ALA A 509 -0.24 17.50 7.04
CA ALA A 509 -1.27 16.92 6.18
C ALA A 509 -0.82 16.60 4.74
N ILE A 510 0.10 17.37 4.16
CA ILE A 510 0.61 17.09 2.80
C ILE A 510 1.53 15.86 2.78
N TRP A 511 2.23 15.62 3.88
CA TRP A 511 3.12 14.48 4.02
C TRP A 511 2.33 13.22 4.39
N GLU A 512 1.30 13.33 5.23
CA GLU A 512 0.34 12.23 5.44
C GLU A 512 -0.41 11.89 4.14
N TYR A 513 -0.75 12.89 3.33
CA TYR A 513 -1.29 12.68 1.99
C TYR A 513 -0.34 11.88 1.10
N GLU A 514 0.96 12.21 1.08
CA GLU A 514 1.98 11.40 0.37
C GLU A 514 1.96 9.95 0.89
N GLN A 515 1.97 9.73 2.21
CA GLN A 515 1.92 8.38 2.78
C GLN A 515 0.68 7.59 2.34
N CYS A 516 -0.49 8.24 2.29
CA CYS A 516 -1.71 7.61 1.79
C CYS A 516 -1.58 7.21 0.30
N LEU A 517 -0.98 8.05 -0.54
CA LEU A 517 -0.74 7.72 -1.94
C LEU A 517 0.23 6.55 -2.10
N LEU A 518 1.28 6.48 -1.27
CA LEU A 518 2.24 5.37 -1.28
C LEU A 518 1.56 4.04 -0.92
N ASP A 519 0.66 4.03 0.07
CA ASP A 519 -0.14 2.85 0.43
C ASP A 519 -1.04 2.39 -0.72
N VAL A 520 -1.73 3.33 -1.39
CA VAL A 520 -2.55 3.01 -2.57
C VAL A 520 -1.70 2.47 -3.72
N MET A 521 -0.49 2.98 -3.90
CA MET A 521 0.43 2.50 -4.92
C MET A 521 0.87 1.05 -4.66
N GLU A 522 1.23 0.72 -3.42
CA GLU A 522 1.55 -0.65 -3.03
C GLU A 522 0.32 -1.57 -3.15
N ALA A 523 -0.84 -1.16 -2.64
CA ALA A 523 -2.06 -1.94 -2.76
C ALA A 523 -2.46 -2.20 -4.22
N THR A 524 -2.26 -1.23 -5.10
CA THR A 524 -2.48 -1.39 -6.55
C THR A 524 -1.47 -2.36 -7.17
N SER A 525 -0.21 -2.33 -6.71
CA SER A 525 0.84 -3.23 -7.18
C SER A 525 0.62 -4.70 -6.77
N HIS A 526 -0.03 -4.93 -5.63
CA HIS A 526 -0.39 -6.26 -5.14
C HIS A 526 -1.81 -6.70 -5.53
N GLN A 527 -2.68 -5.76 -5.92
CA GLN A 527 -4.14 -5.97 -6.03
C GLN A 527 -4.77 -6.45 -4.71
N SER A 528 -4.32 -5.90 -3.58
CA SER A 528 -4.72 -6.33 -2.22
C SER A 528 -5.99 -5.67 -1.68
N GLY A 529 -6.72 -4.91 -2.51
CA GLY A 529 -7.92 -4.17 -2.09
C GLY A 529 -7.63 -2.72 -1.72
N ALA A 530 -8.60 -2.07 -1.08
CA ALA A 530 -8.49 -0.68 -0.65
C ALA A 530 -7.70 -0.60 0.67
N PRO A 531 -6.55 0.10 0.73
CA PRO A 531 -5.81 0.25 1.97
C PRO A 531 -6.53 1.26 2.87
N GLU A 532 -7.14 0.80 3.94
CA GLU A 532 -7.69 1.67 4.99
C GLU A 532 -6.65 1.92 6.09
N PRO A 533 -6.64 3.11 6.72
CA PRO A 533 -7.53 4.25 6.50
C PRO A 533 -7.11 5.18 5.34
N ALA A 534 -6.09 4.81 4.54
CA ALA A 534 -5.51 5.69 3.51
C ALA A 534 -6.55 6.14 2.47
N ILE A 535 -7.40 5.23 1.97
CA ILE A 535 -8.47 5.56 1.02
C ILE A 535 -9.51 6.50 1.65
N THR A 536 -9.95 6.20 2.86
CA THR A 536 -10.84 7.09 3.61
C THR A 536 -10.23 8.47 3.75
N MET A 537 -8.94 8.58 4.09
CA MET A 537 -8.24 9.86 4.22
C MET A 537 -8.18 10.62 2.89
N LEU A 538 -7.79 9.96 1.80
CA LEU A 538 -7.73 10.57 0.46
C LEU A 538 -9.08 11.15 0.01
N ALA A 539 -10.20 10.53 0.38
CA ALA A 539 -11.53 11.03 0.05
C ALA A 539 -11.80 12.45 0.59
N TYR A 540 -11.17 12.82 1.71
CA TYR A 540 -11.33 14.14 2.33
C TYR A 540 -10.44 15.24 1.76
N VAL A 541 -9.51 14.91 0.85
CA VAL A 541 -8.60 15.90 0.25
C VAL A 541 -9.37 17.02 -0.45
N ARG A 542 -10.36 16.68 -1.27
CA ARG A 542 -11.16 17.69 -2.00
C ARG A 542 -11.92 18.65 -1.06
N PRO A 543 -12.73 18.19 -0.09
CA PRO A 543 -13.42 19.09 0.83
C PRO A 543 -12.43 19.89 1.68
N TYR A 544 -11.34 19.26 2.15
CA TYR A 544 -10.29 19.92 2.90
C TYR A 544 -9.65 21.08 2.12
N GLN A 545 -9.34 20.88 0.84
CA GLN A 545 -8.78 21.91 -0.01
C GLN A 545 -9.73 23.04 -0.33
N LYS A 546 -11.01 22.71 -0.56
CA LYS A 546 -12.05 23.72 -0.73
C LYS A 546 -12.15 24.62 0.51
N ALA A 547 -12.10 24.04 1.71
CA ALA A 547 -12.08 24.79 2.96
C ALA A 547 -10.85 25.72 3.04
N MET A 548 -9.65 25.19 2.79
CA MET A 548 -8.42 26.01 2.79
C MET A 548 -8.43 27.12 1.75
N PHE A 549 -8.93 26.86 0.54
CA PHE A 549 -9.05 27.87 -0.51
C PHE A 549 -9.98 29.01 -0.09
N ASN A 550 -11.14 28.68 0.46
CA ASN A 550 -12.09 29.68 0.97
C ASN A 550 -11.48 30.53 2.09
N ASN A 551 -10.64 29.94 2.94
CA ASN A 551 -9.96 30.64 4.03
C ASN A 551 -9.04 31.75 3.51
N ARG A 552 -8.44 31.62 2.31
CA ARG A 552 -7.56 32.66 1.72
C ARG A 552 -8.25 34.02 1.53
N THR A 553 -9.58 34.05 1.48
CA THR A 553 -10.35 35.29 1.46
C THR A 553 -9.99 36.19 2.64
N PHE A 554 -9.81 35.61 3.84
CA PHE A 554 -9.42 36.36 5.03
C PHE A 554 -8.00 36.90 4.93
N ALA A 555 -7.07 36.16 4.33
CA ALA A 555 -5.72 36.65 4.07
C ALA A 555 -5.71 37.82 3.07
N ALA A 556 -6.50 37.72 1.99
CA ALA A 556 -6.64 38.80 1.01
C ALA A 556 -7.26 40.06 1.62
N LEU A 557 -8.33 39.91 2.42
CA LEU A 557 -8.97 41.01 3.14
C LEU A 557 -8.01 41.66 4.15
N SER A 558 -7.19 40.86 4.83
CA SER A 558 -6.15 41.36 5.72
C SER A 558 -5.15 42.23 4.98
N LEU A 559 -4.61 41.75 3.85
CA LEU A 559 -3.66 42.49 3.02
C LEU A 559 -4.26 43.80 2.50
N MET A 560 -5.50 43.77 2.01
CA MET A 560 -6.21 44.97 1.54
C MET A 560 -6.41 45.98 2.69
N SER A 561 -6.77 45.50 3.88
CA SER A 561 -6.98 46.36 5.05
C SER A 561 -5.67 47.06 5.45
N PHE A 562 -4.55 46.33 5.51
CA PHE A 562 -3.25 46.95 5.78
C PHE A 562 -2.84 47.93 4.67
N PHE A 563 -3.07 47.60 3.41
CA PHE A 563 -2.81 48.51 2.29
C PHE A 563 -3.59 49.82 2.40
N PHE A 564 -4.90 49.77 2.72
CA PHE A 564 -5.71 50.97 2.91
C PHE A 564 -5.27 51.76 4.13
N ALA A 565 -4.92 51.11 5.23
CA ALA A 565 -4.38 51.78 6.41
C ALA A 565 -3.09 52.55 6.09
N THR A 566 -2.13 51.90 5.43
CA THR A 566 -0.85 52.51 5.05
C THR A 566 -1.03 53.63 4.04
N THR A 567 -1.84 53.43 3.00
CA THR A 567 -2.08 54.44 1.96
C THR A 567 -2.78 55.68 2.53
N THR A 568 -3.74 55.48 3.43
CA THR A 568 -4.43 56.59 4.11
C THR A 568 -3.44 57.37 4.98
N LEU A 569 -2.56 56.70 5.72
CA LEU A 569 -1.56 57.35 6.56
C LEU A 569 -0.53 58.15 5.73
N LEU A 570 -0.08 57.60 4.59
CA LEU A 570 0.88 58.24 3.69
C LEU A 570 0.31 59.49 3.02
N ASN A 571 -0.97 59.46 2.62
CA ASN A 571 -1.64 60.60 1.99
C ASN A 571 -1.95 61.73 2.96
N SER A 572 -1.88 61.47 4.27
CA SER A 572 -2.18 62.44 5.32
C SER A 572 -0.92 62.99 5.99
N ILE A 573 0.28 62.91 5.39
CA ILE A 573 1.51 63.38 6.06
C ILE A 573 1.63 64.91 6.03
N PRO A 574 1.84 65.59 7.18
CA PRO A 574 1.88 65.05 8.55
C PRO A 574 0.47 64.81 9.13
N PRO A 575 0.21 63.64 9.76
CA PRO A 575 -1.14 63.25 10.15
C PRO A 575 -1.69 64.12 11.28
N SER A 576 -2.92 64.60 11.13
CA SER A 576 -3.67 65.21 12.23
C SER A 576 -4.40 64.14 13.04
N LEU A 577 -4.80 64.47 14.29
CA LEU A 577 -5.59 63.55 15.12
C LEU A 577 -6.92 63.16 14.46
N ALA A 578 -7.47 64.00 13.58
CA ALA A 578 -8.71 63.70 12.86
C ALA A 578 -8.53 62.65 11.74
N ASP A 579 -7.30 62.45 11.26
CA ASP A 579 -6.98 61.54 10.15
C ASP A 579 -6.63 60.12 10.62
N LEU A 580 -6.45 59.91 11.93
CA LEU A 580 -6.08 58.62 12.53
C LEU A 580 -7.19 57.56 12.63
N PRO A 581 -8.50 57.88 12.78
CA PRO A 581 -9.52 56.86 12.98
C PRO A 581 -9.64 55.84 11.85
N ILE A 582 -9.54 56.27 10.59
CA ILE A 582 -9.66 55.40 9.41
C ILE A 582 -8.46 54.43 9.29
N PRO A 583 -7.19 54.89 9.34
CA PRO A 583 -6.04 53.98 9.40
C PRO A 583 -6.10 52.99 10.55
N LEU A 584 -6.49 53.42 11.76
CA LEU A 584 -6.59 52.55 12.93
C LEU A 584 -7.69 51.49 12.77
N PHE A 585 -8.84 51.86 12.21
CA PHE A 585 -9.91 50.92 11.89
C PHE A 585 -9.42 49.84 10.92
N PHE A 586 -8.78 50.24 9.81
CA PHE A 586 -8.25 49.30 8.83
C PHE A 586 -7.09 48.44 9.37
N MET A 587 -6.23 48.97 10.24
CA MET A 587 -5.23 48.15 10.95
C MET A 587 -5.90 47.10 11.84
N GLY A 588 -6.91 47.50 12.63
CA GLY A 588 -7.67 46.59 13.48
C GLY A 588 -8.37 45.49 12.68
N LEU A 589 -9.05 45.87 11.59
CA LEU A 589 -9.69 44.93 10.66
C LEU A 589 -8.65 43.99 10.03
N GLY A 590 -7.50 44.51 9.62
CA GLY A 590 -6.40 43.73 9.07
C GLY A 590 -5.89 42.65 10.03
N VAL A 591 -5.71 43.01 11.31
CA VAL A 591 -5.31 42.06 12.38
C VAL A 591 -6.40 41.03 12.65
N VAL A 592 -7.66 41.42 12.72
CA VAL A 592 -8.79 40.49 12.93
C VAL A 592 -8.85 39.50 11.77
N CYS A 593 -8.85 39.97 10.52
CA CYS A 593 -8.84 39.09 9.34
C CYS A 593 -7.63 38.16 9.32
N LEU A 594 -6.44 38.62 9.70
CA LEU A 594 -5.25 37.78 9.76
C LEU A 594 -5.36 36.68 10.83
N ARG A 595 -5.84 37.04 12.03
CA ARG A 595 -6.08 36.07 13.10
C ARG A 595 -7.16 35.07 12.73
N THR A 596 -8.23 35.50 12.09
CA THR A 596 -9.27 34.60 11.56
C THR A 596 -8.71 33.68 10.48
N TYR A 597 -7.83 34.18 9.60
CA TYR A 597 -7.16 33.35 8.61
C TYR A 597 -6.32 32.24 9.26
N TRP A 598 -5.46 32.61 10.22
CA TRP A 598 -4.61 31.63 10.92
C TRP A 598 -5.41 30.63 11.74
N GLY A 599 -6.42 31.08 12.50
CA GLY A 599 -7.28 30.23 13.31
C GLY A 599 -8.23 29.31 12.52
N LYS A 600 -8.31 29.46 11.20
CA LYS A 600 -9.06 28.55 10.31
C LYS A 600 -8.21 27.42 9.74
N SER A 601 -6.92 27.37 10.06
CA SER A 601 -6.10 26.20 9.75
C SER A 601 -6.48 25.06 10.69
N PRO A 602 -6.73 23.85 10.17
CA PRO A 602 -6.98 22.71 11.04
C PRO A 602 -5.74 22.41 11.88
N PRO A 603 -5.93 22.02 13.14
CA PRO A 603 -4.84 21.66 14.04
C PRO A 603 -4.12 20.39 13.53
N PRO A 604 -2.78 20.31 13.64
CA PRO A 604 -2.00 19.19 13.12
C PRO A 604 -2.32 17.85 13.82
N GLU A 605 -2.76 17.90 15.08
CA GLU A 605 -3.16 16.74 15.87
C GLU A 605 -4.45 16.11 15.33
N LYS A 606 -5.27 16.87 14.58
CA LYS A 606 -6.50 16.36 13.98
C LYS A 606 -6.18 15.69 12.63
N PRO A 607 -6.49 14.40 12.46
CA PRO A 607 -6.45 13.75 11.15
C PRO A 607 -7.23 14.58 10.12
N PHE A 608 -6.69 14.74 8.91
CA PHE A 608 -7.32 15.59 7.91
C PHE A 608 -8.62 15.02 7.31
N ASN A 609 -9.01 13.80 7.72
CA ASN A 609 -10.28 13.17 7.41
C ASN A 609 -11.40 13.47 8.41
N ILE A 610 -11.12 14.17 9.51
CA ILE A 610 -12.14 14.57 10.49
C ILE A 610 -12.61 16.01 10.17
N PRO A 611 -13.90 16.22 9.85
CA PRO A 611 -14.45 17.52 9.45
C PRO A 611 -14.36 18.58 10.54
#